data_AF-L0M6W3-F1
#
_entry.id   AF-L0M6W3-F1
#
_cell.length_a   1.000
_cell.length_b   1.000
_cell.length_c   1.000
_cell.angle_alpha   90.00
_cell.angle_beta   90.00
_cell.angle_gamma   90.00
#
_symmetry.space_group_name_H-M   'P 1'
#
loop_
_entity.id
_entity.type
_entity.pdbx_description
1 polymer ?
#
loop_
_entity_poly.entity_id
_entity_poly.type
_entity_poly.pdbx_seq_one_letter_code
_entity_poly.pdbx_strand_id
1 'polypeptide(L)' 'MNDGILFTSDILARYKISRSTLYFWSTPARMPSSFTCPFPKPTIPGNPKRWRESEIASWEDQVNASKADNQ' A
#
# COMPACT_ATOMS: atom_id res chain seq x y z
N MET A 1 9.18 10.46 16.55
CA MET A 1 7.95 9.68 16.34
C MET A 1 8.32 8.22 16.14
N ASN A 2 7.67 7.28 16.82
CA ASN A 2 7.86 5.85 16.55
C ASN A 2 7.15 5.51 15.24
N ASP A 3 7.89 5.03 14.26
CA ASP A 3 7.34 4.56 13.00
C ASP A 3 6.67 3.19 13.24
N GLY A 4 5.33 3.17 13.21
CA GLY A 4 4.55 1.98 13.48
C GLY A 4 4.84 0.88 12.45
N ILE A 5 4.95 -0.37 12.92
CA ILE A 5 5.09 -1.51 12.01
C ILE A 5 3.72 -2.12 11.76
N LEU A 6 3.28 -2.09 10.51
CA LEU A 6 2.05 -2.72 10.05
C LEU A 6 2.35 -4.11 9.49
N PHE A 7 1.56 -5.10 9.89
CA PHE A 7 1.61 -6.44 9.31
C PHE A 7 0.61 -6.59 8.18
N THR A 8 0.72 -7.68 7.41
CA THR A 8 -0.27 -8.00 6.37
C THR A 8 -1.69 -7.99 6.93
N SER A 9 -1.93 -8.52 8.13
CA SER A 9 -3.26 -8.49 8.77
C SER A 9 -3.80 -7.08 8.94
N ASP A 10 -2.96 -6.14 9.39
CA ASP A 10 -3.35 -4.74 9.60
C ASP A 10 -3.70 -4.07 8.28
N ILE A 11 -2.91 -4.31 7.23
CA ILE A 11 -3.18 -3.81 5.87
C ILE A 11 -4.52 -4.34 5.34
N LEU A 12 -4.76 -5.65 5.48
CA LEU A 12 -6.02 -6.26 5.03
C LEU A 12 -7.23 -5.70 5.77
N ALA A 13 -7.11 -5.50 7.09
CA ALA A 13 -8.16 -4.91 7.91
C ALA A 13 -8.41 -3.44 7.58
N ARG A 14 -7.35 -2.63 7.42
CA ARG A 14 -7.40 -1.19 7.13
C ARG A 14 -8.14 -0.91 5.83
N TYR A 15 -7.82 -1.63 4.76
CA TYR A 15 -8.45 -1.43 3.44
C TYR A 15 -9.67 -2.32 3.20
N LYS A 16 -10.00 -3.22 4.13
CA LYS A 16 -11.09 -4.21 3.99
C LYS A 16 -10.96 -5.05 2.71
N ILE A 17 -9.73 -5.49 2.44
CA ILE A 17 -9.40 -6.26 1.23
C ILE A 17 -8.91 -7.67 1.56
N SER A 18 -8.88 -8.53 0.54
CA SER A 18 -8.28 -9.86 0.64
C SER A 18 -6.77 -9.83 0.35
N ARG A 19 -6.05 -10.90 0.74
CA ARG A 19 -4.62 -11.05 0.40
C ARG A 19 -4.39 -11.10 -1.12
N SER A 20 -5.31 -11.67 -1.89
CA SER A 20 -5.25 -11.67 -3.35
C SER A 20 -5.35 -10.25 -3.91
N THR A 21 -6.28 -9.45 -3.37
CA THR A 21 -6.42 -8.03 -3.74
C THR A 21 -5.13 -7.25 -3.46
N LEU A 22 -4.52 -7.45 -2.29
CA LEU A 22 -3.24 -6.83 -1.95
C LEU A 22 -2.13 -7.23 -2.93
N TYR A 23 -2.05 -8.52 -3.31
CA TYR A 23 -1.11 -8.99 -4.32
C TYR A 23 -1.31 -8.31 -5.69
N PHE A 24 -2.58 -8.14 -6.12
CA PHE A 24 -2.90 -7.42 -7.34
C PHE A 24 -2.46 -5.95 -7.27
N TRP A 25 -2.70 -5.28 -6.13
CA TRP A 25 -2.27 -3.89 -5.93
C TRP A 25 -0.74 -3.73 -5.98
N SER A 26 0.01 -4.71 -5.47
CA SER A 26 1.48 -4.71 -5.53
C SER A 26 2.06 -5.09 -6.89
N THR A 27 1.23 -5.50 -7.85
CA THR A 27 1.67 -5.96 -9.18
C THR A 27 1.41 -4.86 -10.21
N PRO A 28 2.43 -4.19 -10.78
CA PRO A 28 2.23 -3.06 -11.69
C PRO A 28 1.30 -3.37 -12.88
N ALA A 29 1.40 -4.57 -13.45
CA ALA A 29 0.57 -5.00 -14.59
C ALA A 29 -0.89 -5.33 -14.22
N ARG A 30 -1.22 -5.42 -12.93
CA ARG A 30 -2.54 -5.82 -12.44
C ARG A 30 -3.16 -4.83 -11.44
N MET A 31 -2.43 -3.77 -11.08
CA MET A 31 -2.97 -2.75 -10.18
C MET A 31 -4.14 -2.03 -10.86
N PRO A 32 -5.14 -1.58 -10.09
CA PRO A 32 -6.21 -0.76 -10.65
C PRO A 32 -5.65 0.47 -11.36
N SER A 33 -6.18 0.83 -12.53
CA SER A 33 -5.77 2.04 -13.28
C SER A 33 -6.02 3.34 -12.52
N SER A 34 -6.81 3.28 -11.44
CA SER A 34 -6.99 4.41 -10.51
C SER A 34 -5.78 4.69 -9.62
N PHE A 35 -4.82 3.77 -9.52
CA PHE A 35 -3.60 3.97 -8.76
C PHE A 35 -2.50 4.44 -9.70
N THR A 36 -1.75 5.44 -9.26
CA THR A 36 -0.60 5.95 -10.00
C THR A 36 0.67 5.14 -9.79
N CYS A 37 0.75 4.41 -8.67
CA CYS A 37 1.85 3.51 -8.38
C CYS A 37 1.37 2.25 -7.62
N PRO A 38 2.09 1.12 -7.78
CA PRO A 38 1.73 -0.13 -7.12
C PRO A 38 1.89 -0.01 -5.61
N PHE A 39 1.14 -0.83 -4.86
CA PHE A 39 1.26 -0.91 -3.41
C PHE A 39 2.70 -1.30 -3.01
N PRO A 40 3.30 -0.61 -2.03
CA PRO A 40 4.71 -0.78 -1.68
C PRO A 40 5.02 -2.21 -1.25
N LYS A 41 6.22 -2.68 -1.59
CA LYS A 41 6.73 -3.95 -1.08
C LYS A 41 7.14 -3.79 0.39
N PRO A 42 7.14 -4.88 1.19
CA PRO A 42 7.67 -4.85 2.54
C PRO A 42 9.15 -4.43 2.51
N THR A 43 9.48 -3.31 3.14
CA THR A 43 10.83 -2.73 3.10
C THR A 43 11.73 -3.22 4.24
N ILE A 44 11.18 -3.95 5.21
CA ILE A 44 11.93 -4.45 6.36
C ILE A 44 12.64 -5.76 6.02
N PRO A 45 14.00 -5.79 6.01
CA PRO A 45 14.74 -6.99 5.68
C PRO A 45 14.43 -8.12 6.67
N GLY A 46 14.25 -9.33 6.13
CA GLY A 46 13.99 -10.54 6.92
C GLY A 46 12.51 -10.85 7.20
N ASN A 47 11.55 -9.98 6.85
CA ASN A 47 10.14 -10.33 7.02
C ASN A 47 9.23 -9.80 5.88
N PRO A 48 8.73 -10.67 4.97
CA PRO A 48 8.00 -10.29 3.76
C PRO A 48 6.56 -9.78 4.01
N LYS A 49 6.24 -9.39 5.25
CA LYS A 49 4.89 -9.06 5.70
C LYS A 49 4.85 -7.84 6.62
N ARG A 50 5.89 -7.01 6.60
CA ARG A 50 6.02 -5.83 7.47
C ARG A 50 6.26 -4.58 6.67
N TRP A 51 5.44 -3.56 6.92
CA TRP A 51 5.55 -2.23 6.35
C TRP A 51 5.75 -1.21 7.45
N ARG A 52 6.46 -0.15 7.12
CA ARG A 52 6.46 1.07 7.92
C ARG A 52 5.19 1.85 7.65
N GLU A 53 4.56 2.34 8.70
CA GLU A 53 3.32 3.12 8.59
C GLU A 53 3.54 4.36 7.72
N SER A 54 4.70 5.01 7.82
CA SER A 54 5.05 6.17 6.98
C SER A 54 5.14 5.85 5.48
N GLU A 55 5.55 4.62 5.13
CA GLU A 55 5.59 4.20 3.72
C GLU A 55 4.19 3.99 3.16
N ILE A 56 3.28 3.43 3.99
CA ILE A 56 1.88 3.27 3.62
C ILE A 56 1.21 4.63 3.44
N ALA A 57 1.44 5.57 4.37
CA ALA A 57 0.94 6.94 4.27
C ALA A 57 1.46 7.64 3.00
N SER A 58 2.77 7.53 2.72
CA SER A 58 3.36 8.13 1.51
C SER A 58 2.78 7.56 0.21
N TRP A 59 2.41 6.28 0.19
CA TRP A 59 1.73 5.66 -0.95
C TRP A 59 0.27 6.15 -1.07
N GLU A 60 -0.45 6.24 0.05
CA GLU A 60 -1.81 6.78 0.07
C GLU A 60 -1.85 8.21 -0.46
N ASP A 61 -0.89 9.06 -0.05
CA ASP A 61 -0.76 10.43 -0.55
C ASP A 61 -0.53 10.48 -2.07
N GLN A 62 0.33 9.62 -2.63
CA GLN A 62 0.58 9.58 -4.09
C GLN A 62 -0.66 9.16 -4.88
N VAL A 63 -1.34 8.10 -4.42
CA VAL A 63 -2.55 7.59 -5.08
C VAL A 63 -3.71 8.59 -4.97
N ASN A 64 -3.83 9.30 -3.85
CA ASN A 64 -4.87 10.31 -3.63
C ASN A 64 -4.57 11.66 -4.30
N ALA A 65 -3.31 12.11 -4.32
CA ALA A 65 -2.92 13.35 -5.00
C ALA A 65 -3.28 13.33 -6.49
N SER A 66 -3.24 12.13 -7.08
CA SER A 66 -3.59 11.90 -8.49
C SER A 66 -5.09 11.98 -8.76
N LYS A 67 -5.93 11.94 -7.72
CA LYS A 67 -7.38 12.20 -7.82
C LYS A 67 -7.71 13.69 -7.82
N ALA A 68 -6.81 14.55 -7.31
CA ALA A 68 -7.04 15.99 -7.20
C ALA A 68 -6.85 16.76 -8.51
N ASP A 69 -6.20 16.18 -9.52
CA ASP A 69 -5.92 16.80 -10.83
C ASP A 69 -6.97 16.44 -11.90
N ASN A 70 -8.11 15.86 -11.51
CA ASN A 70 -9.18 15.49 -12.44
C ASN A 70 -10.55 15.96 -11.94
N GLN A 71 -10.67 17.26 -11.67
CA GLN A 71 -11.97 17.92 -11.48
C GLN A 71 -11.94 19.33 -12.05
#